data_AF-A0A2E8L4Y6-F1
#
_entry.id   AF-A0A2E8L4Y6-F1
#
_cell.length_a   1.000
_cell.length_b   1.000
_cell.length_c   1.000
_cell.angle_alpha   90.00
_cell.angle_beta   90.00
_cell.angle_gamma   90.00
#
_symmetry.space_group_name_H-M   'P 1'
#
loop_
_entity.id
_entity.type
_entity.pdbx_description
1 polymer ?
#
loop_
_entity_poly.entity_id
_entity_poly.type
_entity_poly.pdbx_seq_one_letter_code
_entity_poly.pdbx_strand_id
1 'polypeptide(L)'
;MGETIAVLGVLTGLVVPIAVFVWLYHEEKGKREAVIEIAKHLDDPAKVERLLGLFDERKKAPIDYRRGGVITLFVGVGIYLLGAVSFGSMFGGIGLLVGAIGFGTMIAGYLYPNTGEELTDAVEEFEKR
;
A
#
# COMPACT_ATOMS: atom_id res chain seq x y z
N MET A 1 35.66 0.63 13.52
CA MET A 1 34.60 -0.35 13.16
C MET A 1 33.19 0.16 13.48
N GLY A 2 32.94 0.86 14.59
CA GLY A 2 31.61 1.41 14.89
C GLY A 2 31.10 2.49 13.93
N GLU A 3 31.96 3.44 13.51
CA GLU A 3 31.58 4.52 12.59
C GLU A 3 31.18 4.01 11.21
N THR A 4 31.89 3.03 10.67
CA THR A 4 31.55 2.37 9.39
C THR A 4 30.19 1.67 9.44
N ILE A 5 29.84 1.07 10.58
CA ILE A 5 28.53 0.40 10.77
C ILE A 5 27.41 1.44 10.81
N ALA A 6 27.61 2.56 11.51
CA ALA A 6 26.64 3.64 11.58
C ALA A 6 26.40 4.29 10.19
N VAL A 7 27.46 4.55 9.43
CA VAL A 7 27.36 5.11 8.07
C VAL A 7 26.63 4.16 7.12
N LEU A 8 26.95 2.86 7.16
CA LEU A 8 26.26 1.85 6.34
C LEU A 8 24.77 1.72 6.71
N GLY A 9 24.44 1.81 7.99
CA GLY A 9 23.05 1.79 8.46
C GLY A 9 22.23 2.96 7.91
N VAL A 10 22.76 4.18 8.00
CA VAL A 10 22.10 5.40 7.46
C VAL A 10 21.96 5.33 5.94
N LEU A 11 23.01 4.89 5.24
CA LEU A 11 22.96 4.72 3.78
C LEU A 11 21.90 3.69 3.37
N THR A 12 21.83 2.55 4.04
CA THR A 12 20.84 1.51 3.73
C THR A 12 19.42 2.03 3.97
N GLY A 13 19.21 2.79 5.05
CA GLY A 13 17.92 3.43 5.34
C GLY A 13 17.48 4.47 4.31
N LEU A 14 18.41 5.09 3.58
CA LEU A 14 18.12 6.03 2.50
C LEU A 14 17.90 5.34 1.15
N VAL A 15 18.74 4.35 0.83
CA VAL A 15 18.74 3.66 -0.48
C VAL A 15 17.44 2.89 -0.69
N VAL A 16 16.90 2.23 0.34
CA VAL A 16 15.69 1.42 0.21
C VAL A 16 14.46 2.26 -0.19
N PRO A 17 14.11 3.37 0.51
CA PRO A 17 13.01 4.24 0.08
C PRO A 17 13.19 4.81 -1.33
N ILE A 18 14.40 5.24 -1.69
CA ILE A 18 14.69 5.78 -3.02
C ILE A 18 14.49 4.72 -4.09
N ALA A 19 14.97 3.50 -3.88
CA ALA A 19 14.80 2.40 -4.82
C ALA A 19 13.32 2.05 -5.04
N VAL A 20 12.54 1.97 -3.95
CA VAL A 20 11.09 1.73 -4.03
C VAL A 20 10.40 2.86 -4.79
N PHE A 21 10.77 4.11 -4.55
CA PHE A 21 10.19 5.26 -5.24
C PHE A 21 10.51 5.26 -6.73
N VAL A 22 11.76 4.99 -7.12
CA VAL A 22 12.18 4.90 -8.52
C VAL A 22 11.44 3.78 -9.24
N TRP A 23 11.29 2.62 -8.60
CA TRP A 23 10.53 1.51 -9.17
C TRP A 23 9.06 1.90 -9.38
N LEU A 24 8.38 2.41 -8.35
CA LEU A 24 6.99 2.87 -8.45
C LEU A 24 6.81 3.91 -9.57
N TYR A 25 7.72 4.88 -9.67
CA TYR A 25 7.70 5.90 -10.71
C TYR A 25 7.78 5.29 -12.11
N HIS A 26 8.72 4.37 -12.35
CA HIS A 26 8.85 3.73 -13.65
C HIS A 26 7.67 2.83 -13.98
N GLU A 27 7.11 2.12 -13.00
CA GLU A 27 5.95 1.26 -13.19
C GLU A 27 4.71 2.08 -13.57
N GLU A 28 4.45 3.19 -12.86
CA GLU A 28 3.33 4.09 -13.17
C GLU A 28 3.52 4.80 -14.51
N LYS A 29 4.74 5.26 -14.80
CA LYS A 29 5.05 5.92 -16.08
C LYS A 29 4.83 4.98 -17.26
N GLY A 30 5.31 3.73 -17.17
CA GLY A 30 5.11 2.72 -18.22
C GLY A 30 3.64 2.39 -18.45
N LYS A 31 2.84 2.28 -17.37
CA LYS A 31 1.39 2.10 -17.47
C LYS A 31 0.71 3.26 -18.21
N ARG A 32 1.06 4.51 -17.88
CA ARG A 32 0.48 5.71 -18.51
C ARG A 32 0.86 5.83 -19.98
N GLU A 33 2.11 5.55 -20.34
CA GLU A 33 2.56 5.56 -21.74
C GLU A 33 1.81 4.53 -22.57
N ALA A 34 1.65 3.30 -22.07
CA ALA A 34 0.87 2.26 -22.75
C ALA A 34 -0.60 2.67 -22.97
N VAL A 35 -1.24 3.32 -21.99
CA VAL A 35 -2.61 3.83 -22.12
C VAL A 35 -2.70 4.88 -23.22
N ILE A 36 -1.76 5.83 -23.26
CA ILE A 36 -1.72 6.89 -24.28
C ILE A 36 -1.51 6.28 -25.67
N GLU A 37 -0.65 5.27 -25.79
CA GLU A 37 -0.39 4.59 -27.06
C GLU A 37 -1.62 3.83 -27.56
N ILE A 38 -2.30 3.07 -26.68
CA ILE A 38 -3.55 2.39 -27.03
C ILE A 38 -4.63 3.41 -27.43
N ALA A 39 -4.75 4.53 -26.72
CA ALA A 39 -5.73 5.58 -27.02
C ALA A 39 -5.51 6.23 -28.38
N LYS A 40 -4.25 6.39 -28.83
CA LYS A 40 -3.92 6.94 -30.16
C LYS A 40 -4.32 6.02 -31.32
N HIS A 41 -4.46 4.72 -31.07
CA HIS A 41 -4.84 3.72 -32.07
C HIS A 41 -6.33 3.35 -32.03
N LEU A 42 -7.12 3.99 -31.17
CA LEU A 42 -8.56 3.82 -31.07
C LEU A 42 -9.27 4.98 -31.79
N ASP A 43 -10.05 4.66 -32.83
CA ASP A 43 -10.84 5.65 -33.58
C ASP A 43 -12.17 6.02 -32.91
N ASP A 44 -12.57 5.31 -31.85
CA ASP A 44 -13.88 5.46 -31.20
C ASP A 44 -13.73 6.05 -29.78
N PRO A 45 -14.21 7.29 -29.53
CA PRO A 45 -14.09 7.94 -28.22
C PRO A 45 -14.74 7.15 -27.09
N ALA A 46 -15.79 6.36 -27.35
CA ALA A 46 -16.46 5.54 -26.33
C ALA A 46 -15.58 4.37 -25.85
N LYS A 47 -14.70 3.85 -26.71
CA LYS A 47 -13.75 2.79 -26.34
C LYS A 47 -12.55 3.35 -25.57
N VAL A 48 -12.13 4.58 -25.88
CA VAL A 48 -11.09 5.29 -25.13
C VAL A 48 -11.57 5.59 -23.72
N GLU A 49 -12.80 6.04 -23.56
CA GLU A 49 -13.42 6.29 -22.26
C GLU A 49 -13.53 5.01 -21.41
N ARG A 50 -13.92 3.87 -22.01
CA ARG A 50 -13.90 2.57 -21.33
C ARG A 50 -12.50 2.10 -20.94
N LEU A 51 -11.50 2.32 -21.80
CA LEU A 51 -10.11 1.98 -21.48
C LEU A 51 -9.59 2.85 -20.34
N LEU A 52 -9.79 4.17 -20.41
CA LEU A 52 -9.45 5.08 -19.32
C LEU A 52 -10.17 4.67 -18.04
N GLY A 53 -11.46 4.34 -18.11
CA GLY A 53 -12.25 3.82 -16.99
C GLY A 53 -11.64 2.56 -16.38
N LEU A 54 -11.27 1.55 -17.16
CA LEU A 54 -10.63 0.32 -16.65
C LEU A 54 -9.27 0.55 -15.98
N PHE A 55 -8.55 1.60 -16.40
CA PHE A 55 -7.27 1.98 -15.79
C PHE A 55 -7.44 2.87 -14.55
N ASP A 56 -8.52 3.65 -14.46
CA ASP A 56 -8.87 4.51 -13.32
C ASP A 56 -9.64 3.74 -12.23
N GLU A 57 -10.51 2.79 -12.62
CA GLU A 57 -11.20 1.79 -11.78
C GLU A 57 -10.23 0.74 -11.21
N ARG A 58 -8.93 0.80 -11.54
CA ARG A 58 -7.89 0.24 -10.66
C ARG A 58 -7.75 1.08 -9.38
N LYS A 59 -8.87 1.55 -8.82
CA LYS A 59 -9.01 1.74 -7.39
C LYS A 59 -8.51 0.45 -6.76
N LYS A 60 -7.39 0.55 -6.04
CA LYS A 60 -6.91 -0.54 -5.19
C LYS A 60 -8.12 -1.05 -4.44
N ALA A 61 -8.43 -2.35 -4.58
CA ALA A 61 -9.56 -2.99 -3.92
C ALA A 61 -9.75 -2.40 -2.51
N PRO A 62 -11.00 -2.14 -2.07
CA PRO A 62 -11.29 -1.37 -0.87
C PRO A 62 -10.34 -1.83 0.23
N ILE A 63 -9.45 -0.93 0.65
CA ILE A 63 -8.35 -1.30 1.55
C ILE A 63 -9.00 -1.83 2.82
N ASP A 64 -8.96 -3.14 3.03
CA ASP A 64 -9.58 -3.75 4.19
C ASP A 64 -8.71 -3.42 5.41
N TYR A 65 -9.00 -2.28 6.01
CA TYR A 65 -8.31 -1.72 7.17
C TYR A 65 -8.33 -2.71 8.35
N ARG A 66 -9.30 -3.63 8.41
CA ARG A 66 -9.33 -4.71 9.41
C ARG A 66 -8.20 -5.69 9.18
N ARG A 67 -8.06 -6.19 7.94
CA ARG A 67 -6.97 -7.09 7.55
C ARG A 67 -5.61 -6.42 7.70
N GLY A 68 -5.49 -5.20 7.21
CA GLY A 68 -4.26 -4.41 7.32
C GLY A 68 -3.86 -4.15 8.78
N GLY A 69 -4.83 -3.84 9.63
CA GLY A 69 -4.57 -3.59 11.05
C GLY A 69 -4.18 -4.82 11.84
N VAL A 70 -4.79 -5.98 11.58
CA VAL A 70 -4.38 -7.25 12.19
C VAL A 70 -2.95 -7.59 11.79
N ILE A 71 -2.59 -7.50 10.50
CA ILE A 71 -1.23 -7.77 10.03
C ILE A 71 -0.23 -6.84 10.72
N THR A 72 -0.52 -5.55 10.77
CA THR A 72 0.37 -4.54 11.38
C THR A 72 0.53 -4.75 12.89
N LEU A 73 -0.54 -5.16 13.58
CA LEU A 73 -0.49 -5.52 15.00
C LEU A 73 0.46 -6.70 15.24
N PHE A 74 0.34 -7.77 14.45
CA PHE A 74 1.20 -8.94 14.54
C PHE A 74 2.66 -8.64 14.21
N VAL A 75 2.93 -7.75 13.25
CA VAL A 75 4.28 -7.25 12.97
C VAL A 75 4.85 -6.54 14.20
N GLY A 76 4.06 -5.69 14.85
CA GLY A 76 4.47 -5.02 16.11
C GLY A 76 4.79 -6.00 17.23
N VAL A 77 3.94 -7.02 17.44
CA VAL A 77 4.19 -8.09 18.41
C VAL A 77 5.48 -8.85 18.08
N GLY A 78 5.71 -9.18 16.80
CA GLY A 78 6.93 -9.85 16.36
C GLY A 78 8.19 -9.05 16.66
N ILE A 79 8.19 -7.75 16.38
CA ILE A 79 9.31 -6.85 16.68
C ILE A 79 9.51 -6.71 18.19
N TYR A 80 8.44 -6.64 18.98
CA TYR A 80 8.51 -6.57 20.43
C TYR A 80 9.17 -7.83 21.03
N LEU A 81 8.73 -9.02 20.59
CA LEU A 81 9.30 -10.29 21.02
C LEU A 81 10.77 -10.42 20.59
N LEU A 82 11.11 -9.97 19.38
CA LEU A 82 12.49 -9.92 18.91
C LEU A 82 13.37 -9.00 19.77
N GLY A 83 12.83 -7.85 20.19
CA GLY A 83 13.47 -6.95 21.14
C GLY A 83 13.69 -7.60 22.51
N ALA A 84 12.70 -8.34 23.00
CA ALA A 84 12.79 -9.06 24.28
C ALA A 84 13.83 -10.18 24.28
N VAL A 85 14.06 -10.85 23.15
CA VAL A 85 14.96 -12.01 23.06
C VAL A 85 16.39 -11.65 22.69
N SER A 86 16.64 -10.67 21.82
CA SER A 86 17.99 -10.44 21.28
C SER A 86 18.43 -8.98 21.12
N PHE A 87 17.53 -8.06 20.75
CA PHE A 87 17.92 -6.70 20.33
C PHE A 87 17.66 -5.59 21.37
N GLY A 88 17.14 -5.92 22.54
CA GLY A 88 16.99 -5.01 23.68
C GLY A 88 15.76 -4.09 23.61
N SER A 89 15.72 -3.12 24.53
CA SER A 89 14.54 -2.28 24.80
C SER A 89 14.15 -1.36 23.64
N MET A 90 15.10 -0.95 22.79
CA MET A 90 14.81 -0.12 21.62
C MET A 90 13.87 -0.82 20.63
N PHE A 91 14.16 -2.08 20.29
CA PHE A 91 13.29 -2.89 19.42
C PHE A 91 11.96 -3.23 20.11
N GLY A 92 11.97 -3.45 21.43
CA GLY A 92 10.74 -3.52 22.22
C GLY A 92 9.85 -2.28 22.01
N GLY A 93 10.43 -1.09 22.13
CA GLY A 93 9.73 0.18 21.90
C GLY A 93 9.16 0.32 20.49
N ILE A 94 9.94 -0.03 19.46
CA ILE A 94 9.49 -0.04 18.06
C ILE A 94 8.32 -1.01 17.87
N GLY A 95 8.39 -2.19 18.46
CA GLY A 95 7.32 -3.18 18.41
C GLY A 95 6.02 -2.70 19.04
N LEU A 96 6.09 -2.04 20.21
CA LEU A 96 4.92 -1.44 20.85
C LEU A 96 4.30 -0.32 20.00
N LEU A 97 5.13 0.53 19.39
CA LEU A 97 4.66 1.60 18.50
C LEU A 97 3.92 1.03 17.28
N VAL A 98 4.53 0.07 16.59
CA VAL A 98 3.94 -0.59 15.41
C VAL A 98 2.66 -1.35 15.80
N GLY A 99 2.66 -2.00 16.97
CA GLY A 99 1.48 -2.66 17.52
C GLY A 99 0.33 -1.69 17.77
N ALA A 100 0.60 -0.53 18.37
CA ALA A 100 -0.40 0.51 18.61
C ALA A 100 -1.00 1.06 17.31
N ILE A 101 -0.18 1.24 16.27
CA ILE A 101 -0.64 1.63 14.92
C ILE A 101 -1.58 0.55 14.35
N GLY A 102 -1.16 -0.72 14.42
CA GLY A 102 -1.98 -1.85 13.98
C GLY A 102 -3.33 -1.91 14.69
N PHE A 103 -3.35 -1.70 16.00
CA PHE A 103 -4.59 -1.65 16.78
C PHE A 103 -5.50 -0.50 16.34
N GLY A 104 -4.96 0.70 16.12
CA GLY A 104 -5.71 1.85 15.64
C GLY A 104 -6.31 1.64 14.24
N THR A 105 -5.53 1.07 13.31
CA THR A 105 -6.02 0.75 11.96
C THR A 105 -7.08 -0.35 11.96
N MET A 106 -6.99 -1.33 12.85
CA MET A 106 -8.02 -2.35 13.03
C MET A 106 -9.35 -1.71 13.49
N ILE A 107 -9.30 -0.82 14.49
CA ILE A 107 -10.49 -0.08 14.96
C ILE A 107 -11.07 0.78 13.85
N ALA A 108 -10.23 1.50 13.10
CA ALA A 108 -10.68 2.32 11.98
C ALA A 108 -11.44 1.50 10.93
N GLY A 109 -11.00 0.27 10.64
CA GLY A 109 -11.71 -0.64 9.73
C GLY A 109 -13.06 -1.15 10.22
N TYR A 110 -13.32 -1.11 11.54
CA TYR A 110 -14.65 -1.39 12.09
C TYR A 110 -15.53 -0.14 12.12
N LEU A 111 -14.95 1.04 12.35
CA LEU A 111 -15.67 2.31 12.47
C LEU A 111 -16.04 2.90 11.10
N TYR A 112 -15.20 2.69 10.09
CA TYR A 112 -15.39 3.11 8.70
C TYR A 112 -15.38 1.89 7.78
N PRO A 113 -16.46 1.09 7.77
CA PRO A 113 -16.54 -0.09 6.92
C PRO A 113 -16.68 0.30 5.44
N ASN A 114 -15.89 -0.32 4.55
CA ASN A 114 -15.90 -0.08 3.10
C ASN A 114 -17.17 -0.59 2.37
N THR A 115 -18.21 -0.98 3.10
CA THR A 115 -19.45 -1.56 2.55
C THR A 115 -20.14 -0.65 1.53
N GLY A 116 -19.92 0.67 1.62
CA GLY A 116 -20.45 1.63 0.66
C GLY A 116 -19.84 1.48 -0.74
N GLU A 117 -18.53 1.26 -0.85
CA GLU A 117 -17.85 1.11 -2.15
C GLU A 117 -18.18 -0.24 -2.80
N GLU A 118 -18.24 -1.32 -2.02
CA GLU A 118 -18.63 -2.65 -2.53
C GLU A 118 -20.06 -2.69 -3.09
N LEU A 119 -20.98 -1.92 -2.49
CA LEU A 119 -22.36 -1.81 -2.97
C LEU A 119 -22.46 -0.95 -4.24
N THR A 120 -21.71 0.16 -4.32
CA THR A 120 -21.69 1.02 -5.52
C THR A 120 -21.12 0.28 -6.72
N ASP A 121 -20.00 -0.44 -6.54
CA ASP A 121 -19.39 -1.23 -7.62
C ASP A 121 -20.36 -2.32 -8.11
N ALA A 122 -21.05 -3.01 -7.19
CA ALA A 122 -22.06 -4.02 -7.55
C ALA A 122 -23.23 -3.40 -8.33
N VAL A 123 -23.75 -2.25 -7.91
CA VAL A 123 -24.82 -1.54 -8.61
C VAL A 123 -24.39 -1.09 -9.99
N GLU A 124 -23.16 -0.58 -10.14
CA GLU A 124 -22.62 -0.15 -11.43
C GLU A 124 -22.44 -1.34 -12.40
N GLU A 125 -22.06 -2.51 -11.90
CA GLU A 125 -22.02 -3.76 -12.67
C GLU A 125 -23.43 -4.25 -13.08
N PHE A 126 -24.45 -4.03 -12.24
CA PHE A 126 -25.85 -4.29 -12.58
C PHE A 126 -26.39 -3.32 -13.63
N GLU A 127 -26.02 -2.03 -13.58
CA GLU A 127 -26.46 -1.02 -14.57
C GLU A 127 -25.77 -1.15 -15.93
N LYS A 128 -24.56 -1.72 -15.97
CA LYS A 128 -23.82 -2.00 -17.23
C LYS A 128 -24.34 -3.27 -17.96
N ARG A 129 -25.23 -4.07 -17.35
CA ARG A 129 -25.89 -5.25 -17.96
C ARG A 129 -27.21 -4.91 -18.63
#